data_AF-A0A7V9V5U1-F1
#
_entry.id   AF-A0A7V9V5U1-F1
#
_cell.length_a   1.000
_cell.length_b   1.000
_cell.length_c   1.000
_cell.angle_alpha   90.00
_cell.angle_beta   90.00
_cell.angle_gamma   90.00
#
_symmetry.space_group_name_H-M   'P 1'
#
loop_
_entity.id
_entity.type
_entity.pdbx_description
1 polymer ?
#
loop_
_entity_poly.entity_id
_entity_poly.type
_entity_poly.pdbx_seq_one_letter_code
_entity_poly.pdbx_strand_id
1 'polypeptide(L)'
;MGRPGRSVVAALVLTVVLLLSGCASGGKDAGRPAPVVAPVNAALVAQSRIPSIPIFEAPGAPGPKLNLSNPNEDGAPRVFLVKSRRDGWLEVLLPVRPNGSRGWIKESDVTLGNNLYRVKVELGAHRITVSNGGTVSPTSRWEWASVIPRLPAARTTSPC
;
A
#
# COMPACT_ATOMS: atom_id res chain seq x y z
N MET A 1 1.82 -55.77 -56.09
CA MET A 1 3.16 -55.25 -55.70
C MET A 1 3.18 -55.05 -54.18
N GLY A 2 4.23 -55.49 -53.48
CA GLY A 2 4.47 -55.18 -52.06
C GLY A 2 4.29 -56.37 -51.11
N ARG A 3 5.42 -57.00 -50.73
CA ARG A 3 5.56 -58.20 -49.89
C ARG A 3 5.28 -57.97 -48.39
N PRO A 4 4.99 -59.04 -47.63
CA PRO A 4 4.80 -59.04 -46.17
C PRO A 4 6.09 -59.28 -45.37
N GLY A 5 6.05 -58.93 -44.08
CA GLY A 5 6.61 -59.71 -42.98
C GLY A 5 7.96 -59.26 -42.40
N ARG A 6 7.96 -58.97 -41.09
CA ARG A 6 8.76 -59.61 -40.00
C ARG A 6 8.69 -58.72 -38.74
N SER A 7 8.09 -59.19 -37.63
CA SER A 7 8.76 -59.92 -36.52
C SER A 7 9.65 -58.97 -35.71
N VAL A 8 9.71 -58.87 -34.38
CA VAL A 8 9.52 -59.74 -33.19
C VAL A 8 9.35 -58.74 -32.01
N VAL A 9 8.62 -58.98 -30.92
CA VAL A 9 9.10 -59.34 -29.55
C VAL A 9 7.96 -58.85 -28.62
N ALA A 10 7.07 -59.66 -28.02
CA ALA A 10 7.23 -60.60 -26.91
C ALA A 10 7.70 -59.99 -25.58
N ALA A 11 6.77 -59.68 -24.66
CA ALA A 11 6.92 -59.98 -23.22
C ALA A 11 5.62 -59.71 -22.43
N LEU A 12 5.04 -60.80 -21.91
CA LEU A 12 4.21 -60.93 -20.70
C LEU A 12 4.85 -60.18 -19.50
N VAL A 13 4.17 -59.75 -18.42
CA VAL A 13 3.38 -60.52 -17.45
C VAL A 13 2.49 -59.56 -16.64
N LEU A 14 1.29 -60.04 -16.33
CA LEU A 14 0.22 -59.51 -15.47
C LEU A 14 0.63 -59.42 -13.99
N THR A 15 0.44 -58.27 -13.33
CA THR A 15 0.30 -58.20 -11.86
C THR A 15 -0.87 -57.33 -11.47
N VAL A 16 -1.96 -57.99 -11.07
CA VAL A 16 -3.09 -57.44 -10.33
C VAL A 16 -2.71 -57.45 -8.85
N VAL A 17 -2.72 -56.30 -8.18
CA VAL A 17 -2.79 -56.21 -6.72
C VAL A 17 -3.87 -55.18 -6.37
N LEU A 18 -5.04 -55.71 -6.00
CA LEU A 18 -6.13 -54.99 -5.35
C LEU A 18 -5.77 -54.80 -3.87
N LEU A 19 -5.57 -53.55 -3.44
CA LEU A 19 -5.58 -53.19 -2.03
C LEU A 19 -6.64 -52.10 -1.82
N LEU A 20 -7.73 -52.48 -1.16
CA LEU A 20 -8.71 -51.55 -0.61
C LEU A 20 -8.11 -50.83 0.60
N SER A 21 -8.09 -49.50 0.56
CA SER A 21 -8.08 -48.64 1.73
C SER A 21 -8.66 -47.29 1.33
N GLY A 22 -9.76 -46.90 1.98
CA GLY A 22 -10.49 -45.67 1.69
C GLY A 22 -9.92 -44.43 2.37
N CYS A 23 -10.74 -43.38 2.28
CA CYS A 23 -10.62 -42.07 2.93
C CYS A 23 -9.74 -41.02 2.23
N ALA A 24 -10.38 -40.08 1.52
CA ALA A 24 -10.63 -38.74 2.05
C ALA A 24 -10.90 -37.75 0.90
N SER A 25 -12.11 -37.22 0.89
CA SER A 25 -12.46 -35.98 0.21
C SER A 25 -11.70 -34.80 0.85
N GLY A 26 -10.86 -34.11 0.08
CA GLY A 26 -10.31 -32.81 0.45
C GLY A 26 -10.09 -32.05 -0.85
N GLY A 27 -11.03 -31.21 -1.26
CA GLY A 27 -11.07 -29.84 -0.74
C GLY A 27 -10.30 -28.98 -1.73
N LYS A 28 -11.02 -28.36 -2.67
CA LYS A 28 -10.45 -27.27 -3.46
C LYS A 28 -10.16 -26.16 -2.46
N ASP A 29 -8.94 -26.09 -1.95
CA ASP A 29 -8.43 -24.90 -1.28
C ASP A 29 -8.40 -23.80 -2.34
N ALA A 30 -9.55 -23.12 -2.49
CA ALA A 30 -9.61 -21.80 -3.08
C ALA A 30 -8.62 -20.96 -2.28
N GLY A 31 -7.45 -20.72 -2.90
CA GLY A 31 -6.31 -20.11 -2.27
C GLY A 31 -6.76 -18.93 -1.43
N ARG A 32 -6.65 -19.07 -0.11
CA ARG A 32 -6.72 -17.92 0.79
C ARG A 32 -5.68 -16.95 0.25
N PRO A 33 -6.05 -15.72 -0.14
CA PRO A 33 -5.06 -14.76 -0.62
C PRO A 33 -4.01 -14.65 0.48
N ALA A 34 -2.76 -14.90 0.10
CA ALA A 34 -1.63 -14.84 1.03
C ALA A 34 -1.71 -13.50 1.77
N PRO A 35 -1.40 -13.47 3.09
CA PRO A 35 -1.31 -12.21 3.81
C PRO A 35 -0.38 -11.29 3.02
N VAL A 36 -0.87 -10.11 2.63
CA VAL A 36 -0.03 -9.10 2.01
C VAL A 36 0.99 -8.70 3.07
N VAL A 37 2.19 -9.28 3.00
CA VAL A 37 3.30 -8.87 3.85
C VAL A 37 3.68 -7.48 3.37
N ALA A 38 3.20 -6.47 4.08
CA ALA A 38 3.58 -5.10 3.82
C ALA A 38 5.10 -4.99 3.91
N PRO A 39 5.79 -4.35 2.93
CA PRO A 39 7.21 -4.10 3.04
C PRO A 39 7.54 -3.40 4.36
N VAL A 40 8.72 -3.65 4.93
CA VAL A 40 9.19 -3.15 6.24
C VAL A 40 9.20 -1.61 6.40
N ASN A 41 8.76 -0.86 5.39
CA ASN A 41 8.61 0.60 5.41
C ASN A 41 7.35 1.11 4.69
N ALA A 42 6.36 0.25 4.44
CA ALA A 42 5.14 0.63 3.76
C ALA A 42 4.13 1.32 4.70
N ALA A 43 3.55 2.42 4.23
CA ALA A 43 2.39 3.05 4.82
C ALA A 43 1.12 2.47 4.21
N LEU A 44 0.16 2.06 5.04
CA LEU A 44 -1.17 1.69 4.56
C LEU A 44 -1.95 2.96 4.22
N VAL A 45 -2.48 3.04 3.00
CA VAL A 45 -3.31 4.15 2.53
C VAL A 45 -4.71 3.67 2.16
N ALA A 46 -5.67 4.58 2.28
CA ALA A 46 -7.07 4.34 1.95
C ALA A 46 -7.53 5.37 0.91
N GLN A 47 -7.86 4.90 -0.30
CA GLN A 47 -8.40 5.72 -1.38
C GLN A 47 -9.92 5.66 -1.40
N SER A 48 -10.60 6.80 -1.40
CA SER A 48 -12.06 6.88 -1.45
C SER A 48 -12.63 6.29 -2.73
N ARG A 49 -13.70 5.49 -2.61
CA ARG A 49 -14.51 4.97 -3.73
C ARG A 49 -15.78 5.77 -3.97
N ILE A 50 -16.21 6.55 -2.98
CA ILE A 50 -17.46 7.31 -3.03
C ILE A 50 -17.19 8.80 -3.25
N PRO A 51 -18.14 9.57 -3.82
CA PRO A 51 -17.93 10.99 -4.16
C PRO A 51 -17.79 11.92 -2.96
N SER A 52 -18.33 11.52 -1.80
CA SER A 52 -18.26 12.28 -0.57
C SER A 52 -18.06 11.29 0.58
N ILE A 53 -16.88 11.32 1.21
CA ILE A 53 -16.51 10.36 2.23
C ILE A 53 -16.85 10.90 3.63
N PRO A 54 -17.72 10.22 4.39
CA PRO A 54 -18.07 10.62 5.75
C PRO A 54 -16.94 10.27 6.72
N ILE A 55 -16.56 11.25 7.53
CA ILE A 55 -15.57 11.11 8.59
C ILE A 55 -16.28 11.16 9.93
N PHE A 56 -15.96 10.23 10.83
CA PHE A 56 -16.60 10.09 12.14
C PHE A 56 -15.61 10.39 13.27
N GLU A 57 -16.12 10.81 14.45
CA GLU A 57 -15.29 10.94 15.66
C GLU A 57 -14.87 9.58 16.22
N ALA A 58 -15.75 8.58 16.10
CA ALA A 58 -15.52 7.22 16.54
C ALA A 58 -16.31 6.24 15.66
N PRO A 59 -15.93 4.97 15.61
CA PRO A 59 -16.76 3.90 15.07
C PRO A 59 -18.13 3.86 15.72
N GLY A 60 -19.16 3.70 14.91
CA GLY A 60 -20.55 3.64 15.40
C GLY A 60 -21.12 4.98 15.87
N ALA A 61 -20.40 6.10 15.70
CA ALA A 61 -20.95 7.41 15.96
C ALA A 61 -22.23 7.64 15.13
N PRO A 62 -23.26 8.31 15.69
CA PRO A 62 -24.59 8.43 15.08
C PRO A 62 -24.59 9.20 13.75
N GLY A 63 -23.55 9.99 13.50
CA GLY A 63 -23.36 10.70 12.25
C GLY A 63 -21.91 11.12 12.03
N PRO A 64 -21.57 11.53 10.79
CA PRO A 64 -20.25 12.06 10.48
C PRO A 64 -20.05 13.45 11.11
N LYS A 65 -18.82 13.74 11.52
CA LYS A 65 -18.41 15.07 11.98
C LYS A 65 -18.12 16.03 10.82
N LEU A 66 -17.70 15.48 9.67
CA LEU A 66 -17.47 16.22 8.44
C LEU A 66 -17.50 15.25 7.25
N ASN A 67 -17.69 15.80 6.05
CA ASN A 67 -17.59 15.05 4.80
C ASN A 67 -16.48 15.67 3.94
N LEU A 68 -15.70 14.83 3.27
CA LEU A 68 -14.67 15.29 2.32
C LEU A 68 -15.02 14.84 0.90
N SER A 69 -14.84 15.72 -0.08
CA SER A 69 -15.13 15.39 -1.48
C SER A 69 -14.08 14.44 -2.07
N ASN A 70 -14.53 13.65 -3.04
CA ASN A 70 -13.70 12.86 -3.95
C ASN A 70 -14.27 13.03 -5.37
N PRO A 71 -13.54 13.64 -6.32
CA PRO A 71 -12.17 14.11 -6.21
C PRO A 71 -11.95 15.21 -5.15
N ASN A 72 -10.70 15.39 -4.73
CA ASN A 72 -10.32 16.48 -3.85
C ASN A 72 -10.39 17.83 -4.59
N GLU A 73 -10.06 18.90 -3.87
CA GLU A 73 -10.08 20.29 -4.33
C GLU A 73 -9.14 20.52 -5.53
N ASP A 74 -8.13 19.67 -5.70
CA ASP A 74 -7.18 19.68 -6.81
C ASP A 74 -7.59 18.75 -7.97
N GLY A 75 -8.77 18.12 -7.91
CA GLY A 75 -9.25 17.16 -8.91
C GLY A 75 -8.62 15.77 -8.85
N ALA A 76 -7.79 15.48 -7.83
CA ALA A 76 -7.14 14.20 -7.62
C ALA A 76 -7.99 13.24 -6.76
N PRO A 77 -7.75 11.91 -6.83
CA PRO A 77 -8.40 10.97 -5.92
C PRO A 77 -8.12 11.29 -4.46
N ARG A 78 -9.14 11.22 -3.62
CA ARG A 78 -8.99 11.45 -2.18
C ARG A 78 -8.37 10.23 -1.51
N VAL A 79 -7.18 10.40 -0.96
CA VAL A 79 -6.41 9.36 -0.27
C VAL A 79 -6.09 9.79 1.16
N PHE A 80 -6.12 8.82 2.08
CA PHE A 80 -5.78 9.02 3.48
C PHE A 80 -4.67 8.09 3.94
N LEU A 81 -3.85 8.55 4.90
CA LEU A 81 -2.89 7.70 5.60
C LEU A 81 -3.60 6.99 6.76
N VAL A 82 -3.59 5.66 6.77
CA VAL A 82 -4.19 4.84 7.82
C VAL A 82 -3.25 4.74 9.02
N LYS A 83 -3.80 4.94 10.22
CA LYS A 83 -3.08 4.87 11.50
C LYS A 83 -3.45 3.61 12.29
N SER A 84 -4.71 3.19 12.24
CA SER A 84 -5.18 1.98 12.89
C SER A 84 -6.42 1.41 12.17
N ARG A 85 -6.70 0.13 12.42
CA ARG A 85 -7.87 -0.57 11.88
C ARG A 85 -8.56 -1.33 13.01
N ARG A 86 -9.88 -1.21 13.13
CA ARG A 86 -10.70 -2.00 14.05
C ARG A 86 -12.10 -2.21 13.49
N ASP A 87 -12.60 -3.44 13.53
CA ASP A 87 -14.01 -3.78 13.29
C ASP A 87 -14.62 -3.16 12.02
N GLY A 88 -13.88 -3.15 10.90
CA GLY A 88 -14.33 -2.56 9.62
C GLY A 88 -14.20 -1.04 9.53
N TRP A 89 -13.56 -0.42 10.52
CA TRP A 89 -13.23 1.01 10.55
C TRP A 89 -11.74 1.24 10.45
N LEU A 90 -11.40 2.38 9.85
CA LEU A 90 -10.02 2.85 9.70
C LEU A 90 -9.89 4.20 10.38
N GLU A 91 -8.95 4.33 11.31
CA GLU A 91 -8.51 5.64 11.81
C GLU A 91 -7.50 6.20 10.82
N VAL A 92 -7.74 7.41 10.33
CA VAL A 92 -6.91 8.02 9.29
C VAL A 92 -6.47 9.43 9.67
N LEU A 93 -5.34 9.88 9.10
CA LEU A 93 -4.97 11.29 9.13
C LEU A 93 -5.84 12.10 8.16
N LEU A 94 -6.34 13.22 8.63
CA LEU A 94 -7.16 14.12 7.84
C LEU A 94 -6.31 15.23 7.22
N PRO A 95 -6.49 15.56 5.94
CA PRO A 95 -5.82 16.68 5.28
C PRO A 95 -6.57 17.99 5.56
N VAL A 96 -6.88 18.22 6.82
CA VAL A 96 -7.51 19.45 7.32
C VAL A 96 -6.65 20.01 8.45
N ARG A 97 -6.78 21.31 8.69
CA ARG A 97 -6.21 21.92 9.89
C ARG A 97 -7.10 21.59 11.10
N PRO A 98 -6.53 21.47 12.31
CA PRO A 98 -5.10 21.52 12.62
C PRO A 98 -4.33 20.29 12.10
N ASN A 99 -3.04 20.46 11.79
CA ASN A 99 -2.20 19.35 11.31
C ASN A 99 -2.18 18.20 12.33
N GLY A 100 -2.23 16.97 11.84
CA GLY A 100 -2.31 15.78 12.69
C GLY A 100 -3.73 15.40 13.12
N SER A 101 -4.75 16.14 12.66
CA SER A 101 -6.16 15.78 12.84
C SER A 101 -6.45 14.36 12.36
N ARG A 102 -7.36 13.69 13.07
CA ARG A 102 -7.76 12.30 12.82
C ARG A 102 -9.25 12.13 12.72
N GLY A 103 -9.66 11.06 12.06
CA GLY A 103 -11.05 10.63 12.02
C GLY A 103 -11.19 9.19 11.58
N TRP A 104 -12.40 8.67 11.75
CA TRP A 104 -12.74 7.30 11.39
C TRP A 104 -13.52 7.26 10.09
N ILE A 105 -13.17 6.32 9.21
CA ILE A 105 -13.90 6.04 7.97
C ILE A 105 -14.25 4.56 7.90
N LYS A 106 -15.30 4.22 7.17
CA LYS A 106 -15.64 2.82 6.92
C LYS A 106 -14.69 2.24 5.89
N GLU A 107 -14.16 1.05 6.17
CA GLU A 107 -13.31 0.33 5.23
C GLU A 107 -14.07 -0.06 3.94
N SER A 108 -15.38 -0.28 4.04
CA SER A 108 -16.26 -0.56 2.90
C SER A 108 -16.30 0.56 1.86
N ASP A 109 -15.89 1.78 2.20
CA ASP A 109 -16.02 2.95 1.33
C ASP A 109 -14.70 3.27 0.61
N VAL A 110 -13.65 2.49 0.87
CA VAL A 110 -12.29 2.75 0.37
C VAL A 110 -11.65 1.51 -0.26
N THR A 111 -10.63 1.75 -1.09
CA THR A 111 -9.67 0.72 -1.52
C THR A 111 -8.38 0.91 -0.73
N LEU A 112 -7.90 -0.16 -0.10
CA LEU A 112 -6.64 -0.16 0.63
C LEU A 112 -5.44 -0.41 -0.30
N GLY A 113 -4.33 0.26 -0.02
CA GLY A 113 -3.08 0.08 -0.76
C GLY A 113 -1.85 0.33 0.11
N ASN A 114 -0.70 -0.17 -0.33
CA ASN A 114 0.58 0.10 0.32
C ASN A 114 1.32 1.21 -0.42
N ASN A 115 1.75 2.24 0.31
CA ASN A 115 2.60 3.31 -0.17
C ASN A 115 4.02 3.16 0.39
N LEU A 116 5.01 3.04 -0.49
CA LEU A 116 6.42 2.88 -0.13
C LEU A 116 7.17 4.21 -0.04
N TYR A 117 6.53 5.31 -0.44
CA TYR A 117 7.13 6.63 -0.38
C TYR A 117 7.15 7.16 1.05
N ARG A 118 8.29 7.72 1.44
CA ARG A 118 8.49 8.42 2.71
C ARG A 118 9.24 9.71 2.49
N VAL A 119 8.73 10.78 3.10
CA VAL A 119 9.40 12.09 3.17
C VAL A 119 9.89 12.30 4.60
N LYS A 120 11.19 12.50 4.77
CA LYS A 120 11.81 12.88 6.05
C LYS A 120 12.17 14.37 5.98
N VAL A 121 11.70 15.14 6.96
CA VAL A 121 12.03 16.56 7.10
C VAL A 121 12.88 16.74 8.35
N GLU A 122 14.11 17.20 8.17
CA GLU A 122 15.07 17.45 9.25
C GLU A 122 15.28 18.96 9.37
N LEU A 123 14.52 19.58 10.28
CA LEU A 123 14.47 21.04 10.42
C LEU A 123 15.85 21.62 10.81
N GLY A 124 16.54 21.01 11.77
CA GLY A 124 17.87 21.48 12.19
C GLY A 124 18.94 21.39 11.09
N ALA A 125 18.79 20.45 10.17
CA ALA A 125 19.70 20.27 9.03
C ALA A 125 19.20 20.97 7.74
N HIS A 126 18.03 21.61 7.78
CA HIS A 126 17.35 22.18 6.61
C HIS A 126 17.27 21.20 5.42
N ARG A 127 17.04 19.91 5.71
CA ARG A 127 17.11 18.84 4.72
C ARG A 127 15.77 18.14 4.58
N ILE A 128 15.34 17.94 3.34
CA ILE A 128 14.19 17.10 2.98
C ILE A 128 14.73 15.91 2.19
N THR A 129 14.37 14.70 2.60
CA THR A 129 14.75 13.45 1.93
C THR A 129 13.50 12.68 1.53
N VAL A 130 13.41 12.34 0.25
CA VAL A 130 12.36 11.46 -0.28
C VAL A 130 12.97 10.10 -0.53
N SER A 131 12.27 9.04 -0.12
CA SER A 131 12.67 7.66 -0.34
C SER A 131 11.49 6.82 -0.81
N ASN A 132 11.78 5.79 -1.60
CA ASN A 132 10.83 4.77 -2.03
C ASN A 132 11.36 3.39 -1.61
N GLY A 133 10.67 2.71 -0.69
CA GLY A 133 11.05 1.37 -0.26
C GLY A 133 12.43 1.30 0.42
N GLY A 134 12.88 2.41 1.03
CA GLY A 134 14.22 2.54 1.62
C GLY A 134 15.28 3.10 0.67
N THR A 135 15.02 3.12 -0.63
CA THR A 135 15.90 3.75 -1.62
C THR A 135 15.65 5.25 -1.62
N VAL A 136 16.64 6.04 -1.18
CA VAL A 136 16.57 7.51 -1.29
C VAL A 136 16.55 7.88 -2.76
N SER A 137 15.58 8.70 -3.17
CA SER A 137 15.56 9.24 -4.53
C SER A 137 16.84 10.02 -4.74
N PRO A 138 17.66 9.69 -5.75
CA PRO A 138 18.84 10.50 -6.04
C PRO A 138 18.35 11.93 -6.26
N THR A 139 18.94 12.88 -5.53
CA THR A 139 18.73 14.30 -5.77
C THR A 139 19.36 14.61 -7.13
N SER A 140 18.70 14.23 -8.23
CA SER A 140 18.97 14.80 -9.54
C SER A 140 18.45 16.22 -9.47
N ARG A 141 19.33 17.15 -9.07
CA ARG A 141 19.21 18.62 -9.15
C ARG A 141 17.84 19.06 -9.66
N TRP A 142 16.84 19.02 -8.77
CA TRP A 142 15.57 19.66 -9.04
C TRP A 142 15.82 21.15 -8.82
N GLU A 143 15.61 21.94 -9.86
CA GLU A 143 15.96 23.36 -9.96
C GLU A 143 15.34 24.27 -8.87
N TRP A 144 14.42 23.77 -8.03
CA TRP A 144 13.85 24.53 -6.92
C TRP A 144 14.86 24.93 -5.83
N ALA A 145 15.99 24.23 -5.71
CA ALA A 145 17.06 24.61 -4.78
C ALA A 145 17.76 25.94 -5.13
N SER A 146 17.51 26.51 -6.31
CA SER A 146 18.07 27.81 -6.72
C SER A 146 17.31 29.03 -6.18
N VAL A 147 16.16 28.84 -5.51
CA VAL A 147 15.35 29.95 -4.93
C VAL A 147 15.56 30.10 -3.42
N ILE A 148 16.69 29.62 -2.89
CA ILE A 148 17.18 30.09 -1.59
C ILE A 148 18.52 30.79 -1.88
N PRO A 149 18.56 32.13 -2.00
CA PRO A 149 19.84 32.80 -1.97
C PRO A 149 20.51 32.43 -0.65
N ARG A 150 21.75 31.93 -0.72
CA ARG A 150 22.61 31.84 0.45
C ARG A 150 22.67 33.25 1.03
N LEU A 151 21.97 33.50 2.14
CA LEU A 151 22.16 34.72 2.89
C LEU A 151 23.66 34.77 3.25
N PRO A 152 24.41 35.78 2.80
CA PRO A 152 25.77 35.94 3.27
C PRO A 152 25.69 36.11 4.79
N ALA A 153 26.58 35.41 5.50
CA ALA A 153 26.73 35.61 6.93
C ALA A 153 26.91 37.12 7.17
N ALA A 154 26.04 37.68 8.03
CA ALA A 154 26.13 39.08 8.40
C ALA A 154 27.52 39.34 8.98
N ARG A 155 28.36 40.07 8.25
CA ARG A 155 29.62 40.60 8.80
C ARG A 155 29.24 41.64 9.84
N THR A 156 29.31 41.24 11.10
CA THR A 156 29.26 42.17 12.23
C THR A 156 30.60 42.91 12.26
N THR A 157 30.70 44.03 11.56
CA THR A 157 31.76 45.01 11.84
C THR A 157 31.31 45.79 13.07
N SER A 158 31.91 45.50 14.23
CA SER A 158 31.77 46.34 15.42
C SER A 158 32.56 47.64 15.22
N PRO A 159 32.00 48.83 15.49
CA PRO A 159 32.81 50.02 15.67
C PRO A 159 33.37 50.08 17.10
N CYS A 160 34.57 50.65 17.21
CA CYS A 160 35.35 50.85 18.44
C CYS A 160 34.64 51.69 19.50
#